data_AF-A0A855SGN4-F1
#
_entry.id   AF-A0A855SGN4-F1
#
_cell.length_a   1.000
_cell.length_b   1.000
_cell.length_c   1.000
_cell.angle_alpha   90.00
_cell.angle_beta   90.00
_cell.angle_gamma   90.00
#
_symmetry.space_group_name_H-M   'P 1'
#
loop_
_entity.id
_entity.type
_entity.pdbx_description
1 polymer ?
#
loop_
_entity_poly.entity_id
_entity_poly.type
_entity_poly.pdbx_seq_one_letter_code
_entity_poly.pdbx_strand_id
1 'polypeptide(L)'
;MLDELQDFLTARPGRQIIGLDAKLIEGDRLDLLEDATYLENKFARRVSRNQLSDKEQIVYFHCLSKINSYFKSYIQPLIKQGDDISVIDCAIQEKIITPLYEEILTVQPMTMEMVMGMLYFLTGKCHLRWK
;
A
#
# COMPACT_ATOMS: atom_id res chain seq x y z
N MET A 1 -1.04 -4.97 20.42
CA MET A 1 -0.90 -4.85 18.95
C MET A 1 0.52 -5.28 18.62
N LEU A 2 0.74 -6.03 17.55
CA LEU A 2 2.08 -6.43 17.09
C LEU A 2 2.94 -5.17 16.87
N ASP A 3 4.10 -5.07 17.54
CA ASP A 3 4.93 -3.87 17.51
C ASP A 3 5.41 -3.55 16.08
N GLU A 4 5.79 -4.56 15.31
CA GLU A 4 6.25 -4.38 13.93
C GLU A 4 5.13 -3.92 12.98
N LEU A 5 3.85 -4.21 13.31
CA LEU A 5 2.72 -3.67 12.56
C LEU A 5 2.55 -2.17 12.82
N GLN A 6 2.78 -1.74 14.06
CA GLN A 6 2.59 -0.34 14.48
C GLN A 6 3.48 0.62 13.68
N ASP A 7 4.67 0.19 13.29
CA ASP A 7 5.59 0.93 12.42
C ASP A 7 4.98 1.28 11.05
N PHE A 8 4.10 0.42 10.53
CA PHE A 8 3.39 0.65 9.27
C PHE A 8 2.11 1.47 9.43
N LEU A 9 1.45 1.41 10.60
CA LEU A 9 0.20 2.14 10.86
C LEU A 9 0.45 3.62 11.18
N THR A 10 1.63 3.94 11.68
CA THR A 10 2.07 5.29 11.96
C THR A 10 2.77 5.91 10.76
N ALA A 11 2.78 7.24 10.72
CA ALA A 11 3.54 7.94 9.69
C ALA A 11 5.03 7.76 9.93
N ARG A 12 5.78 7.56 8.85
CA ARG A 12 7.22 7.34 8.97
C ARG A 12 7.94 8.54 9.61
N PRO A 13 8.67 8.36 10.73
CA PRO A 13 9.37 9.45 11.41
C PRO A 13 10.34 10.20 10.48
N GLY A 14 10.47 11.51 10.68
CA GLY A 14 11.40 12.36 9.94
C GLY A 14 10.98 12.69 8.50
N ARG A 15 9.72 12.45 8.12
CA ARG A 15 9.17 12.84 6.80
C ARG A 15 8.05 13.85 6.96
N GLN A 16 8.04 14.85 6.07
CA GLN A 16 6.88 15.72 5.90
C GLN A 16 5.72 14.89 5.34
N ILE A 17 4.61 14.87 6.06
CA ILE A 17 3.40 14.18 5.65
C ILE A 17 2.59 15.15 4.80
N ILE A 18 2.62 14.95 3.50
CA ILE A 18 1.81 15.74 2.55
C ILE A 18 0.47 15.06 2.21
N GLY A 19 0.21 13.86 2.74
CA GLY A 19 -1.02 13.09 2.50
C GLY A 19 -0.96 12.25 1.22
N LEU A 20 -1.98 11.41 1.00
CA LEU A 20 -2.14 10.61 -0.22
C LEU A 20 -2.37 11.51 -1.43
N ASP A 21 -3.32 12.44 -1.31
CA ASP A 21 -3.76 13.32 -2.39
C ASP A 21 -2.61 14.10 -3.00
N ALA A 22 -1.81 14.78 -2.17
CA ALA A 22 -0.67 15.56 -2.65
C ALA A 22 0.40 14.70 -3.33
N LYS A 23 0.54 13.43 -2.97
CA LYS A 23 1.50 12.52 -3.61
C LYS A 23 1.04 12.01 -4.95
N LEU A 24 -0.26 11.75 -5.07
CA LEU A 24 -0.84 11.39 -6.35
C LEU A 24 -0.76 12.59 -7.30
N ILE A 25 -0.96 13.81 -6.81
CA ILE A 25 -0.71 15.04 -7.58
C ILE A 25 0.78 15.16 -7.98
N GLU A 26 1.72 14.98 -7.04
CA GLU A 26 3.17 15.01 -7.36
C GLU A 26 3.58 13.93 -8.38
N GLY A 27 2.88 12.80 -8.40
CA GLY A 27 3.16 11.67 -9.30
C GLY A 27 2.39 11.70 -10.62
N ASP A 28 1.65 12.78 -10.92
CA ASP A 28 0.77 12.89 -12.10
C ASP A 28 -0.29 11.78 -12.18
N ARG A 29 -0.83 11.38 -11.02
CA ARG A 29 -1.81 10.29 -10.83
C ARG A 29 -3.17 10.75 -10.32
N LEU A 30 -3.64 11.90 -10.81
CA LEU A 30 -4.97 12.41 -10.47
C LEU A 30 -6.10 11.46 -10.87
N ASP A 31 -5.88 10.63 -11.89
CA ASP A 31 -6.77 9.55 -12.32
C ASP A 31 -7.12 8.57 -11.19
N LEU A 32 -6.19 8.36 -10.25
CA LEU A 32 -6.37 7.42 -9.15
C LEU A 32 -7.00 8.04 -7.89
N LEU A 33 -7.17 9.36 -7.83
CA LEU A 33 -7.38 10.06 -6.55
C LEU A 33 -8.62 9.56 -5.79
N GLU A 34 -9.75 9.45 -6.47
CA GLU A 34 -11.03 9.04 -5.87
C GLU A 34 -10.95 7.61 -5.34
N ASP A 35 -10.53 6.68 -6.19
CA ASP A 35 -10.40 5.26 -5.84
C ASP A 35 -9.35 5.02 -4.77
N ALA A 36 -8.20 5.68 -4.87
CA ALA A 36 -7.12 5.53 -3.90
C ALA A 36 -7.55 6.01 -2.51
N THR A 37 -8.25 7.14 -2.44
CA THR A 37 -8.82 7.68 -1.19
C THR A 37 -9.86 6.73 -0.60
N TYR A 38 -10.76 6.21 -1.43
CA TYR A 38 -11.80 5.28 -0.98
C TYR A 38 -11.17 3.99 -0.42
N LEU A 39 -10.21 3.40 -1.15
CA LEU A 39 -9.57 2.13 -0.79
C LEU A 39 -8.62 2.26 0.39
N GLU A 40 -7.86 3.35 0.51
CA GLU A 40 -7.07 3.66 1.72
C GLU A 40 -7.98 3.67 2.95
N ASN A 41 -9.08 4.42 2.89
CA ASN A 41 -10.02 4.55 4.00
C ASN A 41 -10.70 3.20 4.34
N LYS A 42 -11.00 2.39 3.32
CA LYS A 42 -11.56 1.04 3.49
C LYS A 42 -10.59 0.14 4.27
N PHE A 43 -9.30 0.16 3.95
CA PHE A 43 -8.30 -0.59 4.69
C PHE A 43 -8.08 -0.02 6.11
N ALA A 44 -7.98 1.30 6.25
CA ALA A 44 -7.82 1.97 7.54
C ALA A 44 -8.93 1.57 8.54
N ARG A 45 -10.20 1.57 8.09
CA ARG A 45 -11.32 1.09 8.90
C ARG A 45 -11.20 -0.39 9.27
N ARG A 46 -10.75 -1.24 8.33
CA ARG A 46 -10.59 -2.68 8.55
C ARG A 46 -9.53 -2.98 9.61
N VAL A 47 -8.37 -2.32 9.54
CA VAL A 47 -7.30 -2.53 10.54
C VAL A 47 -7.73 -2.07 11.93
N SER A 48 -8.40 -0.93 12.05
CA SER A 48 -8.93 -0.46 13.33
C SER A 48 -9.97 -1.42 13.92
N ARG A 49 -10.88 -1.97 13.09
CA ARG A 49 -11.89 -2.93 13.55
C ARG A 49 -11.27 -4.23 14.06
N ASN A 50 -10.19 -4.67 13.44
CA ASN A 50 -9.58 -5.98 13.70
C ASN A 50 -8.30 -5.88 14.55
N GLN A 51 -8.04 -4.74 15.18
CA GLN A 51 -6.79 -4.45 15.90
C GLN A 51 -6.50 -5.36 17.11
N LEU A 52 -7.51 -6.08 17.61
CA LEU A 52 -7.39 -7.04 18.72
C LEU A 52 -7.25 -8.49 18.26
N SER A 53 -7.28 -8.75 16.95
CA SER A 53 -7.13 -10.09 16.38
C SER A 53 -5.69 -10.33 15.99
N ASP A 54 -5.00 -11.23 16.68
CA ASP A 54 -3.59 -11.52 16.40
C ASP A 54 -3.40 -12.11 15.00
N LYS A 55 -4.32 -12.98 14.56
CA LYS A 55 -4.31 -13.53 13.20
C LYS A 55 -4.36 -12.43 12.15
N GLU A 56 -5.28 -11.47 12.29
CA GLU A 56 -5.43 -10.39 11.31
C GLU A 56 -4.22 -9.43 11.36
N GLN A 57 -3.68 -9.15 12.54
CA GLN A 57 -2.47 -8.34 12.69
C GLN A 57 -1.27 -8.97 11.97
N ILE A 58 -1.07 -10.28 12.10
CA ILE A 58 0.01 -11.01 11.41
C ILE A 58 -0.18 -10.91 9.89
N VAL A 59 -1.40 -11.11 9.39
CA VAL A 59 -1.68 -11.00 7.95
C VAL A 59 -1.43 -9.58 7.45
N TYR A 60 -1.90 -8.55 8.17
CA TYR A 60 -1.67 -7.15 7.76
C TYR A 60 -0.19 -6.78 7.80
N PHE A 61 0.55 -7.22 8.82
CA PHE A 61 1.98 -7.00 8.88
C PHE A 61 2.70 -7.62 7.68
N HIS A 62 2.39 -8.88 7.38
CA HIS A 62 2.94 -9.56 6.21
C HIS A 62 2.68 -8.78 4.91
N CYS A 63 1.42 -8.40 4.67
CA CYS A 63 1.04 -7.66 3.47
C CYS A 63 1.77 -6.31 3.37
N LEU A 64 1.71 -5.49 4.42
CA LEU A 64 2.29 -4.14 4.42
C LEU A 64 3.81 -4.19 4.27
N SER A 65 4.47 -5.14 4.94
CA SER A 65 5.91 -5.37 4.82
C SER A 65 6.31 -5.77 3.40
N LYS A 66 5.56 -6.68 2.78
CA LYS A 66 5.82 -7.15 1.41
C LYS A 66 5.56 -6.07 0.38
N ILE A 67 4.45 -5.34 0.47
CA ILE A 67 4.15 -4.18 -0.40
C ILE A 67 5.28 -3.15 -0.30
N ASN A 68 5.66 -2.74 0.91
CA ASN A 68 6.72 -1.75 1.11
C ASN A 68 8.07 -2.18 0.53
N SER A 69 8.42 -3.46 0.66
CA SER A 69 9.66 -4.02 0.12
C SER A 69 9.62 -4.10 -1.40
N TYR A 70 8.55 -4.63 -1.96
CA TYR A 70 8.41 -4.87 -3.40
C TYR A 70 8.26 -3.55 -4.15
N PHE A 71 7.54 -2.58 -3.60
CA PHE A 71 7.44 -1.25 -4.18
C PHE A 71 8.82 -0.61 -4.32
N LYS A 72 9.67 -0.68 -3.30
CA LYS A 72 11.04 -0.14 -3.36
C LYS A 72 11.92 -0.86 -4.37
N SER A 73 11.77 -2.19 -4.49
CA SER A 73 12.63 -3.01 -5.36
C SER A 73 12.21 -2.96 -6.82
N TYR A 74 10.91 -2.87 -7.11
CA TYR A 74 10.38 -3.04 -8.47
C TYR A 74 9.72 -1.81 -9.04
N ILE A 75 9.04 -0.99 -8.23
CA ILE A 75 8.25 0.15 -8.72
C ILE A 75 9.06 1.45 -8.65
N GLN A 76 9.71 1.70 -7.52
CA GLN A 76 10.50 2.92 -7.32
C GLN A 76 11.60 3.11 -8.38
N PRO A 77 12.30 2.08 -8.88
CA PRO A 77 13.25 2.25 -9.97
C PRO A 77 12.61 2.73 -11.28
N LEU A 78 11.42 2.20 -11.62
CA LEU A 78 10.69 2.57 -12.84
C LEU A 78 10.26 4.03 -12.81
N ILE A 79 9.72 4.46 -11.66
CA ILE A 79 9.36 5.86 -11.41
C ILE A 79 10.58 6.78 -11.58
N LYS A 80 11.73 6.39 -11.03
CA LYS A 80 12.98 7.18 -11.14
C LYS A 80 13.53 7.22 -12.56
N GLN A 81 13.26 6.21 -13.37
CA GLN A 81 13.66 6.17 -14.78
C GLN A 81 12.72 6.97 -15.67
N GLY A 82 11.56 7.39 -15.14
CA GLY A 82 10.54 8.08 -15.92
C GLY A 82 9.81 7.16 -16.89
N ASP A 83 9.69 5.88 -16.53
CA ASP A 83 8.91 4.92 -17.32
C ASP A 83 7.44 5.34 -17.41
N ASP A 84 6.77 4.87 -18.48
CA ASP A 84 5.37 5.16 -18.73
C ASP A 84 4.45 4.66 -17.59
N ILE A 85 3.38 5.42 -17.32
CA ILE A 85 2.41 5.11 -16.27
C ILE A 85 1.82 3.71 -16.44
N SER A 86 1.53 3.28 -17.68
CA SER A 86 1.00 1.94 -17.94
C SER A 86 2.00 0.82 -17.59
N VAL A 87 3.30 1.08 -17.74
CA VAL A 87 4.37 0.14 -17.34
C VAL A 87 4.43 0.04 -15.82
N ILE A 88 4.34 1.17 -15.13
CA ILE A 88 4.30 1.21 -13.66
C ILE A 88 3.06 0.49 -13.14
N ASP A 89 1.89 0.73 -13.71
CA ASP A 89 0.63 0.10 -13.31
C ASP A 89 0.64 -1.40 -13.55
N CYS A 90 1.15 -1.83 -14.71
CA CYS A 90 1.36 -3.25 -15.00
C CYS A 90 2.31 -3.89 -13.97
N ALA A 91 3.42 -3.23 -13.64
CA ALA A 91 4.36 -3.73 -12.64
C ALA A 91 3.73 -3.79 -11.23
N ILE A 92 2.90 -2.82 -10.83
CA ILE A 92 2.17 -2.86 -9.56
C ILE A 92 1.24 -4.08 -9.54
N GLN A 93 0.47 -4.28 -10.62
CA GLN A 93 -0.46 -5.39 -10.71
C GLN A 93 0.25 -6.75 -10.67
N GLU A 94 1.26 -6.94 -11.52
CA GLU A 94 1.95 -8.22 -11.69
C GLU A 94 2.91 -8.57 -10.55
N LYS A 95 3.59 -7.57 -9.97
CA LYS A 95 4.61 -7.81 -8.94
C LYS A 95 4.05 -7.73 -7.53
N ILE A 96 3.01 -6.93 -7.29
CA ILE A 96 2.49 -6.66 -5.94
C ILE A 96 1.08 -7.20 -5.77
N ILE A 97 0.11 -6.70 -6.53
CA ILE A 97 -1.31 -6.94 -6.24
C ILE A 97 -1.70 -8.40 -6.44
N THR A 98 -1.47 -8.95 -7.64
CA THR A 98 -1.85 -10.34 -7.97
C THR A 98 -1.14 -11.36 -7.07
N PRO A 99 0.20 -11.35 -6.92
CA PRO A 99 0.88 -12.37 -6.13
C PRO A 99 0.48 -12.33 -4.65
N LEU A 100 0.31 -11.13 -4.08
CA LEU A 100 -0.05 -10.99 -2.67
C LEU A 100 -1.52 -11.40 -2.43
N TYR A 101 -2.41 -11.07 -3.36
CA TYR A 101 -3.80 -11.54 -3.29
C TYR A 101 -3.88 -13.07 -3.29
N GLU A 102 -3.19 -13.73 -4.23
CA GLU A 102 -3.18 -15.19 -4.34
C GLU A 102 -2.63 -15.86 -3.09
N GLU A 103 -1.54 -15.33 -2.53
CA GLU A 103 -0.94 -15.81 -1.29
C GLU A 103 -1.91 -15.70 -0.11
N ILE A 104 -2.52 -14.54 0.11
CA ILE A 104 -3.42 -14.34 1.24
C ILE A 104 -4.70 -15.16 1.12
N LEU A 105 -5.21 -15.37 -0.10
CA LEU A 105 -6.40 -16.16 -0.34
C LEU A 105 -6.28 -17.60 0.18
N THR A 106 -5.06 -18.13 0.28
CA THR A 106 -4.79 -19.46 0.87
C THR A 106 -5.06 -19.52 2.38
N VAL A 107 -5.03 -18.38 3.07
CA VAL A 107 -5.15 -18.27 4.54
C VAL A 107 -6.47 -17.65 4.96
N GLN A 108 -6.98 -16.67 4.21
CA GLN A 108 -8.26 -16.02 4.48
C GLN A 108 -8.84 -15.29 3.25
N PRO A 109 -10.17 -15.09 3.20
CA PRO A 109 -10.79 -14.27 2.15
C PRO A 109 -10.25 -12.84 2.15
N MET A 110 -9.78 -12.42 0.98
CA MET A 110 -9.34 -11.05 0.69
C MET A 110 -9.77 -10.69 -0.74
N THR A 111 -9.82 -9.40 -1.07
CA THR A 111 -10.04 -8.93 -2.44
C THR A 111 -8.79 -8.21 -2.94
N MET A 112 -8.57 -8.19 -4.26
CA MET A 112 -7.48 -7.41 -4.85
C MET A 112 -7.59 -5.92 -4.51
N GLU A 113 -8.80 -5.36 -4.50
CA GLU A 113 -9.06 -3.99 -4.02
C GLU A 113 -8.55 -3.74 -2.60
N MET A 114 -8.66 -4.72 -1.69
CA MET A 114 -8.17 -4.57 -0.33
C MET A 114 -6.64 -4.50 -0.31
N VAL A 115 -5.97 -5.28 -1.16
CA VAL A 115 -4.50 -5.21 -1.34
C VAL A 115 -4.10 -3.86 -1.93
N MET A 116 -4.84 -3.34 -2.92
CA MET A 116 -4.63 -1.98 -3.43
C MET A 116 -4.84 -0.93 -2.33
N GLY A 117 -5.87 -1.08 -1.49
CA GLY A 117 -6.09 -0.21 -0.34
C GLY A 117 -4.93 -0.21 0.66
N MET A 118 -4.27 -1.35 0.87
CA MET A 118 -3.04 -1.43 1.68
C MET A 118 -1.89 -0.64 1.05
N LEU A 119 -1.75 -0.70 -0.29
CA LEU A 119 -0.74 0.08 -1.01
C LEU A 119 -0.99 1.58 -0.89
N TYR A 120 -2.23 2.03 -1.07
CA TYR A 120 -2.59 3.45 -0.93
C TYR A 120 -2.44 3.93 0.51
N PHE A 121 -2.78 3.09 1.49
CA PHE A 121 -2.54 3.39 2.90
C PHE A 121 -1.05 3.63 3.21
N LEU A 122 -0.15 2.80 2.69
CA LEU A 122 1.29 3.02 2.84
C LEU A 122 1.78 4.28 2.12
N THR A 123 1.13 4.65 1.01
CA THR A 123 1.37 5.91 0.33
C THR A 123 0.98 7.09 1.23
N GLY A 124 -0.24 7.09 1.79
CA GLY A 124 -0.72 8.11 2.73
C GLY A 124 0.17 8.24 3.98
N LYS A 125 0.57 7.12 4.59
CA LYS A 125 1.48 7.06 5.76
C LYS A 125 2.95 7.38 5.46
N CYS A 126 3.28 7.72 4.22
CA CYS A 126 4.63 8.10 3.81
C CYS A 126 5.69 7.01 3.88
N HIS A 127 5.27 5.76 3.72
CA HIS A 127 6.19 4.63 3.52
C HIS A 127 6.65 4.55 2.06
N LEU A 128 5.74 4.74 1.10
CA LEU A 128 6.03 4.69 -0.34
C LEU A 128 6.37 6.08 -0.90
N ARG A 129 7.32 6.11 -1.85
CA ARG A 129 7.77 7.32 -2.54
C ARG A 129 7.48 7.19 -4.03
N TRP A 130 6.70 8.12 -4.54
CA TRP A 130 6.35 8.25 -5.95
C TRP A 130 7.26 9.26 -6.68
N LYS A 131 8.45 9.53 -6.10
CA LYS A 131 9.55 10.36 -6.62
C LYS A 131 10.90 9.86 -6.12
#